data_AF-A0A954DHR4-F1
#
_entry.id   AF-A0A954DHR4-F1
#
_cell.length_a   1.000
_cell.length_b   1.000
_cell.length_c   1.000
_cell.angle_alpha   90.00
_cell.angle_beta   90.00
_cell.angle_gamma   90.00
#
_symmetry.space_group_name_H-M   'P 1'
#
loop_
_entity.id
_entity.type
_entity.pdbx_description
1 polymer ?
#
loop_
_entity_poly.entity_id
_entity_poly.type
_entity_poly.pdbx_seq_one_letter_code
_entity_poly.pdbx_strand_id
1 'polypeptide(L)' 'MAGASEDQRREEQVEEVVAALLHDPNLPKKERIRLMKELVRKGEDLPDEALELALKRLLERILF' A
#
# COMPACT_ATOMS: atom_id res chain seq x y z
N MET A 1 -20.71 -7.39 14.02
CA MET A 1 -19.42 -6.70 14.28
C MET A 1 -18.25 -7.44 13.62
N ALA A 2 -18.37 -7.84 12.34
CA ALA A 2 -17.32 -8.61 11.63
C ALA A 2 -16.56 -7.77 10.58
N GLY A 3 -17.16 -6.70 10.06
CA GLY A 3 -16.53 -5.86 9.02
C GLY A 3 -15.32 -5.06 9.51
N ALA A 4 -15.37 -4.51 10.72
CA ALA A 4 -14.29 -3.69 11.27
C ALA A 4 -12.95 -4.43 11.41
N SER A 5 -12.98 -5.75 11.63
CA SER A 5 -11.75 -6.57 11.71
C SER A 5 -11.18 -6.96 10.35
N GLU A 6 -12.00 -7.01 9.30
CA GLU A 6 -11.54 -7.35 7.95
C GLU A 6 -10.93 -6.14 7.27
N ASP A 7 -11.53 -4.96 7.42
CA ASP A 7 -10.99 -3.70 6.90
C ASP A 7 -9.66 -3.37 7.57
N GLN A 8 -9.57 -3.51 8.89
CA GLN A 8 -8.32 -3.29 9.61
C GLN A 8 -7.18 -4.23 9.15
N ARG A 9 -7.50 -5.50 8.87
CA ARG A 9 -6.51 -6.44 8.32
C ARG A 9 -6.08 -6.05 6.90
N ARG A 10 -6.99 -5.52 6.07
CA ARG A 10 -6.67 -5.06 4.71
C ARG A 10 -5.80 -3.80 4.75
N GLU A 11 -6.09 -2.88 5.66
CA GLU A 11 -5.28 -1.69 5.90
C GLU A 11 -3.86 -2.06 6.32
N GLU A 12 -3.69 -2.98 7.29
CA GLU A 12 -2.38 -3.49 7.70
C GLU A 12 -1.59 -4.08 6.52
N GLN A 13 -2.25 -4.89 5.68
CA GLN A 13 -1.62 -5.47 4.49
C GLN A 13 -1.22 -4.41 3.45
N VAL A 14 -1.98 -3.32 3.31
CA VAL A 14 -1.61 -2.22 2.44
C VAL A 14 -0.44 -1.44 3.02
N GLU A 15 -0.41 -1.20 4.33
CA GLU A 15 0.73 -0.57 4.99
C GLU A 15 2.02 -1.37 4.83
N GLU A 16 1.97 -2.70 4.93
CA GLU A 16 3.14 -3.57 4.69
C GLU A 16 3.70 -3.41 3.27
N VAL A 17 2.83 -3.36 2.26
CA VAL A 17 3.22 -3.18 0.86
C VAL A 17 3.80 -1.78 0.63
N VAL A 18 3.19 -0.75 1.21
CA VAL A 18 3.69 0.64 1.15
C VAL A 18 5.04 0.74 1.83
N ALA A 19 5.21 0.16 3.01
CA ALA A 19 6.48 0.15 3.75
C ALA A 19 7.60 -0.53 2.94
N ALA A 20 7.32 -1.66 2.28
CA ALA A 20 8.29 -2.31 1.41
C ALA A 20 8.68 -1.43 0.21
N LEU A 21 7.72 -0.74 -0.42
CA LEU A 21 7.97 0.20 -1.52
C LEU A 21 8.78 1.43 -1.07
N LEU A 22 8.58 1.89 0.17
CA LEU A 22 9.23 3.08 0.72
C LEU A 22 10.61 2.81 1.32
N HIS A 23 10.82 1.66 1.96
CA HIS A 23 11.99 1.48 2.82
C HIS A 23 13.05 0.54 2.26
N ASP A 24 12.78 -0.20 1.20
CA ASP A 24 13.80 -1.01 0.52
C ASP A 24 14.49 -0.21 -0.61
N PRO A 25 15.71 0.31 -0.39
CA PRO A 25 16.45 1.07 -1.40
C PRO A 25 16.96 0.20 -2.56
N ASN A 26 17.07 -1.13 -2.36
CA ASN A 26 17.62 -2.06 -3.33
C ASN A 26 16.54 -2.89 -4.02
N LEU A 27 15.27 -2.54 -3.81
CA LEU A 27 14.12 -3.25 -4.35
C LEU A 27 14.20 -3.36 -5.89
N PRO A 28 14.36 -4.57 -6.46
CA PRO A 28 14.48 -4.73 -7.90
C PRO A 28 13.26 -4.19 -8.64
N LYS A 29 13.45 -3.66 -9.85
CA LYS A 29 12.34 -3.07 -10.64
C LYS A 29 11.16 -4.04 -10.83
N LYS A 30 11.44 -5.32 -11.08
CA LYS A 30 10.41 -6.36 -11.22
C LYS A 30 9.59 -6.51 -9.93
N GLU A 31 10.25 -6.44 -8.78
CA GLU A 31 9.64 -6.57 -7.47
C GLU A 31 8.83 -5.33 -7.09
N ARG A 32 9.34 -4.15 -7.42
CA ARG A 32 8.59 -2.89 -7.29
C ARG A 32 7.29 -2.93 -8.08
N ILE A 33 7.32 -3.40 -9.33
CA ILE A 33 6.12 -3.56 -10.16
C ILE A 33 5.16 -4.59 -9.56
N ARG A 34 5.68 -5.70 -9.00
CA ARG A 34 4.86 -6.72 -8.33
C ARG A 34 4.12 -6.13 -7.13
N LEU A 35 4.82 -5.40 -6.27
CA LEU A 35 4.26 -4.75 -5.09
C LEU A 35 3.26 -3.64 -5.46
N MET A 36 3.52 -2.85 -6.50
CA MET A 36 2.54 -1.87 -6.99
C MET A 36 1.24 -2.52 -7.48
N LYS A 37 1.33 -3.66 -8.18
CA LYS A 37 0.12 -4.43 -8.58
C LYS A 37 -0.61 -4.99 -7.38
N GLU A 38 0.13 -5.44 -6.37
CA GLU A 38 -0.43 -5.95 -5.13
C GLU A 38 -1.14 -4.85 -4.32
N LEU A 39 -0.57 -3.64 -4.28
CA LEU A 39 -1.19 -2.46 -3.70
C LEU A 39 -2.53 -2.14 -4.36
N VAL A 40 -2.58 -2.09 -5.70
CA VAL A 40 -3.82 -1.85 -6.45
C VAL A 40 -4.87 -2.89 -6.08
N ARG A 41 -4.52 -4.18 -6.13
CA ARG A 41 -5.45 -5.27 -5.81
C ARG A 41 -5.98 -5.22 -4.38
N LYS A 42 -5.12 -4.88 -3.40
CA LYS A 42 -5.52 -4.82 -1.98
C LYS A 42 -6.30 -3.53 -1.67
N GLY A 43 -6.03 -2.46 -2.40
CA GLY A 43 -6.69 -1.17 -2.25
C GLY A 43 -8.09 -1.08 -2.86
N GLU A 44 -8.44 -1.96 -3.81
CA GLU A 44 -9.78 -2.00 -4.44
C GLU A 44 -10.93 -2.17 -3.43
N ASP A 45 -10.66 -2.84 -2.31
CA ASP A 45 -11.64 -3.13 -1.27
C ASP A 45 -11.51 -2.21 -0.03
N LEU A 46 -10.65 -1.18 -0.06
CA LEU A 46 -10.45 -0.26 1.05
C LEU A 46 -11.30 1.01 0.92
N PRO A 47 -11.62 1.68 2.04
CA PRO A 47 -12.17 3.03 2.00
C PRO A 47 -11.23 4.01 1.27
N ASP A 48 -11.81 4.94 0.53
CA ASP A 48 -11.08 5.94 -0.27
C ASP A 48 -10.05 6.70 0.57
N GLU A 49 -10.38 7.06 1.83
CA GLU A 49 -9.49 7.81 2.71
C GLU A 49 -8.22 7.02 3.07
N ALA A 50 -8.34 5.71 3.29
CA ALA A 50 -7.22 4.84 3.60
C ALA A 50 -6.30 4.69 2.38
N LEU A 51 -6.88 4.53 1.19
CA LEU A 51 -6.14 4.46 -0.07
C LEU A 51 -5.44 5.79 -0.40
N GLU A 52 -6.11 6.92 -0.18
CA GLU A 52 -5.54 8.26 -0.41
C GLU A 52 -4.31 8.51 0.48
N LEU A 53 -4.37 8.09 1.75
CA LEU A 53 -3.24 8.19 2.67
C LEU A 53 -2.04 7.36 2.19
N ALA A 54 -2.27 6.12 1.76
CA ALA A 54 -1.23 5.26 1.20
C ALA A 54 -0.59 5.86 -0.06
N LEU A 55 -1.39 6.43 -0.97
CA LEU A 55 -0.91 7.09 -2.18
C LEU A 55 -0.08 8.34 -1.88
N LYS A 56 -0.53 9.19 -0.94
CA LYS A 56 0.22 10.39 -0.52
C LYS A 56 1.63 10.03 -0.06
N ARG A 57 1.77 9.04 0.82
CA ARG A 57 3.07 8.56 1.31
C ARG A 57 3.99 8.09 0.19
N LEU A 58 3.45 7.38 -0.81
CA LEU A 58 4.23 6.90 -1.97
C LEU A 58 4.69 8.04 -2.89
N LEU A 59 3.80 9.01 -3.14
CA LEU A 59 4.11 10.15 -4.01
C LEU A 59 5.13 11.09 -3.38
N GLU A 60 5.06 11.32 -2.06
CA GLU A 60 6.04 12.12 -1.32
C GLU A 60 7.48 11.59 -1.52
N ARG A 61 7.68 10.26 -1.56
CA ARG A 61 9.01 9.67 -1.84
C ARG A 61 9.51 9.82 -3.29
N ILE A 62 8.61 10.05 -4.24
CA ILE A 62 9.02 10.28 -5.65
C ILE A 62 9.37 11.74 -5.86
N LEU A 63 8.68 12.64 -5.16
CA LEU A 63 8.84 14.09 -5.28
C LEU A 63 10.01 14.65 -4.47
N PHE A 64 10.52 13.92 -3.47
CA PHE A 64 11.62 14.29 -2.58
C PHE A 64 12.63 13.16 -2.43
#